data_AF-A0A182JDI4-F1
#
_entry.id   AF-A0A182JDI4-F1
#
_cell.length_a   1.000
_cell.length_b   1.000
_cell.length_c   1.000
_cell.angle_alpha   90.00
_cell.angle_beta   90.00
_cell.angle_gamma   90.00
#
_symmetry.space_group_name_H-M   'P 1'
#
loop_
_entity.id
_entity.type
_entity.pdbx_description
1 polymer ?
#
loop_
_entity_poly.entity_id
_entity_poly.type
_entity_poly.pdbx_seq_one_letter_code
_entity_poly.pdbx_strand_id
1 'polypeptide(L)'
;MKQVIGLVSIRGGTTELNGEGTSFEVESYIFHPDHVTFQADYDLAIVTIQNSFAGIQNVAGIALQTTELTYSSSRPTWCFALGWGYTDGQASMLSENLQLNAMHPAS
;
A
#
# COMPACT_ATOMS: atom_id res chain seq x y z
N MET A 1 -18.44 -8.23 -7.40
CA MET A 1 -18.55 -9.65 -6.97
C MET A 1 -17.47 -9.91 -5.93
N LYS A 2 -17.78 -10.55 -4.79
CA LYS A 2 -16.75 -11.01 -3.84
C LYS A 2 -16.08 -12.24 -4.43
N GLN A 3 -14.77 -12.22 -4.58
CA GLN A 3 -14.01 -13.39 -5.06
C GLN A 3 -13.15 -13.90 -3.90
N VAL A 4 -13.22 -15.21 -3.64
CA VAL A 4 -12.45 -15.90 -2.61
C VAL A 4 -11.28 -16.58 -3.28
N ILE A 5 -10.04 -16.25 -2.90
CA ILE A 5 -8.82 -16.93 -3.37
C ILE A 5 -8.14 -17.54 -2.15
N GLY A 6 -7.96 -18.85 -2.13
CA GLY A 6 -7.30 -19.56 -1.03
C GLY A 6 -5.77 -19.46 -1.03
N LEU A 7 -5.14 -18.39 -1.53
CA LEU A 7 -3.67 -18.33 -1.71
C LEU A 7 -3.02 -16.95 -1.47
N VAL A 8 -3.73 -15.94 -1.01
CA VAL A 8 -3.16 -14.60 -0.77
C VAL A 8 -3.20 -14.27 0.71
N SER A 9 -2.05 -13.91 1.27
CA SER A 9 -1.92 -13.38 2.62
C SER A 9 -1.27 -11.99 2.58
N ILE A 10 -1.53 -11.21 3.62
CA ILE A 10 -0.90 -9.92 3.86
C ILE A 10 0.13 -10.12 4.98
N ARG A 11 1.36 -9.60 4.81
CA ARG A 11 2.36 -9.57 5.88
C ARG A 11 2.51 -8.14 6.40
N GLY A 12 2.50 -7.97 7.72
CA GLY A 12 2.69 -6.68 8.38
C GLY A 12 3.63 -6.76 9.59
N GLY A 13 4.08 -5.60 10.06
CA GLY A 13 4.90 -5.49 11.27
C GLY A 13 6.41 -5.64 11.08
N THR A 14 6.88 -5.66 9.82
CA THR A 14 8.30 -5.77 9.46
C THR A 14 8.68 -4.76 8.38
N THR A 15 9.96 -4.39 8.34
CA THR A 15 10.57 -3.56 7.30
C THR A 15 11.38 -4.37 6.30
N GLU A 16 11.45 -5.69 6.45
CA GLU A 16 12.15 -6.60 5.55
C GLU A 16 11.15 -7.30 4.62
N LEU A 17 11.44 -7.36 3.32
CA LEU A 17 10.56 -7.94 2.30
C LEU A 17 10.25 -9.40 2.60
N ASN A 18 11.28 -10.16 3.01
CA ASN A 18 11.17 -11.57 3.34
C ASN A 18 11.33 -11.86 4.84
N GLY A 19 11.56 -10.84 5.66
CA GLY A 19 11.79 -10.98 7.09
C GLY A 19 10.55 -11.42 7.88
N GLU A 20 10.77 -11.69 9.16
CA GLU A 20 9.71 -12.15 10.07
C GLU A 20 8.69 -11.04 10.33
N GLY A 21 7.42 -11.35 10.13
CA GLY A 21 6.29 -10.46 10.36
C GLY A 21 5.02 -11.27 10.63
N THR A 22 3.93 -10.58 10.93
CA THR A 22 2.63 -11.24 11.15
C THR A 22 1.93 -11.46 9.81
N SER A 23 1.52 -12.71 9.54
CA SER A 23 0.71 -13.07 8.36
C SER A 23 -0.77 -12.96 8.68
N PHE A 24 -1.53 -12.33 7.79
CA PHE A 24 -2.98 -12.17 7.86
C PHE A 24 -3.62 -12.82 6.66
N GLU A 25 -4.51 -13.78 6.91
CA GLU A 25 -5.28 -14.44 5.86
C GLU A 25 -6.33 -13.48 5.28
N VAL A 26 -6.41 -13.45 3.95
CA VAL A 26 -7.42 -12.65 3.25
C VAL A 26 -8.76 -13.38 3.28
N GLU A 27 -9.82 -12.66 3.64
CA GLU A 27 -11.20 -13.14 3.57
C GLU A 27 -11.81 -12.86 2.19
N SER A 28 -11.65 -11.62 1.70
CA SER A 28 -12.18 -11.21 0.41
C SER A 28 -11.51 -9.93 -0.11
N TYR A 29 -11.69 -9.65 -1.39
CA TYR A 29 -11.36 -8.36 -1.99
C TYR A 29 -12.51 -7.87 -2.88
N ILE A 30 -12.57 -6.54 -3.02
CA ILE A 30 -13.57 -5.85 -3.83
C ILE A 30 -12.84 -4.76 -4.61
N PHE A 31 -12.84 -4.86 -5.94
CA PHE A 31 -12.40 -3.79 -6.83
C PHE A 31 -13.45 -2.68 -6.91
N HIS A 32 -13.01 -1.46 -7.23
CA HIS A 32 -13.93 -0.40 -7.61
C HIS A 32 -14.84 -0.89 -8.77
N PRO A 33 -16.16 -0.66 -8.72
CA PRO A 33 -17.09 -1.14 -9.74
C PRO A 33 -16.75 -0.69 -11.16
N ASP A 34 -16.19 0.51 -11.28
CA ASP A 34 -15.82 1.15 -12.54
C ASP A 34 -14.33 0.94 -12.92
N HIS A 35 -13.61 0.03 -12.25
CA HIS A 35 -12.21 -0.24 -12.56
C HIS A 35 -12.03 -0.68 -14.03
N VAL A 36 -11.14 0.01 -14.75
CA VAL A 36 -10.78 -0.32 -16.14
C VAL A 36 -9.28 -0.56 -16.23
N THR A 37 -8.88 -1.84 -16.23
CA THR A 37 -7.47 -2.27 -16.11
C THR A 37 -6.54 -1.66 -17.16
N PHE A 38 -6.99 -1.52 -18.42
CA PHE A 38 -6.14 -0.98 -19.49
C PHE A 38 -5.90 0.53 -19.36
N GLN A 39 -6.83 1.27 -18.74
CA GLN A 39 -6.75 2.72 -18.59
C GLN A 39 -6.15 3.12 -17.23
N ALA A 40 -6.00 2.16 -16.31
CA ALA A 40 -5.71 2.40 -14.89
C ALA A 40 -6.73 3.34 -14.21
N ASP A 41 -7.92 3.49 -14.79
CA ASP A 41 -9.00 4.27 -14.21
C ASP A 41 -9.64 3.51 -13.06
N TYR A 42 -9.89 4.22 -11.95
CA TYR A 42 -10.40 3.68 -10.70
C TYR A 42 -9.57 2.49 -10.18
N ASP A 43 -8.25 2.59 -10.25
CA ASP A 43 -7.32 1.58 -9.74
C ASP A 43 -7.27 1.56 -8.21
N LEU A 44 -8.31 0.99 -7.61
CA LEU A 44 -8.48 0.85 -6.17
C LEU A 44 -9.21 -0.46 -5.84
N ALA A 45 -8.79 -1.11 -4.77
CA ALA A 45 -9.48 -2.24 -4.18
C ALA A 45 -9.48 -2.15 -2.65
N ILE A 46 -10.49 -2.77 -2.03
CA ILE A 46 -10.55 -3.02 -0.58
C ILE A 46 -10.27 -4.50 -0.36
N VAL A 47 -9.33 -4.82 0.53
CA VAL A 47 -9.04 -6.19 0.97
C VAL A 47 -9.50 -6.34 2.43
N THR A 48 -10.32 -7.35 2.69
CA THR A 48 -10.80 -7.71 4.02
C THR A 48 -10.01 -8.92 4.51
N ILE A 49 -9.48 -8.87 5.72
CA ILE A 49 -8.79 -10.00 6.39
C ILE A 49 -9.75 -10.79 7.28
N GLN A 50 -9.44 -12.06 7.55
CA GLN A 50 -10.27 -12.92 8.40
C GLN A 50 -10.26 -12.54 9.89
N ASN A 51 -9.17 -11.91 10.36
CA ASN A 51 -8.94 -11.57 11.77
C ASN A 51 -8.83 -10.04 11.97
N SER A 52 -8.19 -9.61 13.05
CA SER A 52 -7.98 -8.20 13.37
C SER A 52 -6.50 -7.81 13.34
N PHE A 53 -6.22 -6.55 13.03
CA PHE A 53 -4.91 -5.93 13.23
C PHE A 53 -4.66 -5.46 14.67
N ALA A 54 -5.69 -5.49 15.53
CA ALA A 54 -5.60 -4.95 16.89
C ALA A 54 -4.57 -5.70 17.75
N GLY A 55 -3.71 -4.94 18.45
CA GLY A 55 -2.72 -5.49 19.36
C GLY A 55 -1.49 -6.12 18.69
N ILE A 56 -1.40 -6.09 17.36
CA ILE A 56 -0.21 -6.58 16.65
C ILE A 56 0.88 -5.51 16.68
N GLN A 57 2.07 -5.89 17.14
CA GLN A 57 3.21 -5.00 17.20
C GLN A 57 3.60 -4.48 15.81
N ASN A 58 3.94 -3.19 15.73
CA ASN A 58 4.34 -2.51 14.48
C ASN A 58 3.26 -2.50 13.37
N VAL A 59 1.99 -2.69 13.73
CA VAL A 59 0.85 -2.59 12.80
C VAL A 59 -0.13 -1.55 13.34
N ALA A 60 -0.50 -0.59 12.49
CA ALA A 60 -1.48 0.45 12.81
C ALA A 60 -2.25 0.88 11.56
N GLY A 61 -3.46 1.40 11.76
CA GLY A 61 -4.25 1.99 10.68
C GLY A 61 -3.71 3.36 10.27
N ILE A 62 -3.78 3.66 8.97
CA ILE A 62 -3.53 5.00 8.43
C ILE A 62 -4.86 5.76 8.33
N ALA A 63 -4.83 7.04 8.71
CA ALA A 63 -6.02 7.89 8.62
C ALA A 63 -6.38 8.16 7.15
N LEU A 64 -7.66 7.96 6.80
CA LEU A 64 -8.18 8.33 5.49
C LEU A 64 -8.40 9.84 5.41
N GLN A 65 -8.03 10.42 4.28
CA GLN A 65 -8.31 11.81 3.98
C GLN A 65 -9.80 11.98 3.67
N THR A 66 -10.43 13.00 4.27
CA THR A 66 -11.85 13.35 4.00
C THR A 66 -11.98 14.55 3.07
N THR A 67 -10.85 15.15 2.70
CA THR A 67 -10.76 16.32 1.84
C THR A 67 -9.60 16.13 0.87
N GLU A 68 -9.75 16.67 -0.33
CA GLU A 68 -8.68 16.67 -1.32
C GLU A 68 -7.47 17.47 -0.81
N LEU A 69 -6.27 16.93 -1.04
CA LEU A 69 -5.04 17.64 -0.74
C LEU A 69 -4.86 18.77 -1.74
N THR A 70 -4.82 20.01 -1.28
CA THR A 70 -4.49 21.14 -2.15
C THR A 70 -3.01 21.13 -2.45
N TYR A 71 -2.66 20.88 -3.70
CA TYR A 71 -1.29 21.03 -4.18
C TYR A 71 -1.01 22.50 -4.52
N SER A 72 -0.01 23.09 -3.88
CA SER A 72 0.39 24.48 -4.11
C SER A 72 1.90 24.61 -4.07
N SER A 73 2.48 25.26 -5.07
CA SER A 73 3.91 25.58 -5.11
C SER A 73 4.33 26.58 -4.03
N SER A 74 3.41 27.45 -3.58
CA SER A 74 3.66 28.38 -2.47
C SER A 74 3.42 27.76 -1.09
N ARG A 75 2.69 26.64 -1.02
CA ARG A 75 2.42 25.87 0.20
C ARG A 75 2.56 24.37 -0.07
N PRO A 76 3.80 23.89 -0.25
CA PRO A 76 4.07 22.51 -0.59
C PRO A 76 3.54 21.52 0.45
N THR A 77 2.82 20.50 -0.01
CA THR A 77 2.48 19.33 0.82
C THR A 77 3.55 18.28 0.63
N TRP A 78 4.17 17.85 1.72
CA TRP A 78 5.14 16.78 1.71
C TRP A 78 4.44 15.43 1.78
N CYS A 79 4.70 14.57 0.80
CA CYS A 79 4.22 13.20 0.76
C CYS A 79 5.41 12.24 0.86
N PHE A 80 5.15 11.05 1.36
CA PHE A 80 6.16 9.99 1.44
C PHE A 80 5.67 8.79 0.65
N ALA A 81 6.53 8.25 -0.20
CA ALA A 81 6.34 6.95 -0.83
C ALA A 81 7.26 5.94 -0.14
N LEU A 82 6.72 4.77 0.18
CA LEU A 82 7.46 3.69 0.83
C LEU A 82 7.15 2.35 0.18
N GLY A 83 8.15 1.48 0.13
CA GLY A 83 7.98 0.13 -0.40
C GLY A 83 9.32 -0.58 -0.62
N TRP A 84 9.20 -1.82 -1.08
CA TRP A 84 10.32 -2.72 -1.42
C TRP A 84 10.53 -2.86 -2.93
N GLY A 85 9.91 -1.98 -3.71
CA GLY A 85 10.02 -1.98 -5.17
C GLY A 85 11.45 -1.73 -5.68
N TYR A 86 11.58 -1.69 -7.00
CA TYR A 86 12.82 -1.29 -7.65
C TYR A 86 13.23 0.13 -7.20
N THR A 87 14.48 0.28 -6.76
CA THR A 87 14.99 1.54 -6.19
C THR A 87 15.43 2.55 -7.25
N ASP A 88 15.58 2.09 -8.49
CA ASP A 88 15.78 2.92 -9.67
C ASP A 88 15.20 2.21 -10.90
N GLY A 89 15.08 2.91 -12.02
CA GLY A 89 14.47 2.38 -13.25
C GLY A 89 15.30 1.32 -13.98
N GLN A 90 16.49 0.99 -13.51
CA GLN A 90 17.39 -0.02 -14.08
C GLN A 90 17.60 -1.22 -13.14
N ALA A 91 17.15 -1.12 -11.90
CA ALA A 91 17.26 -2.20 -10.93
C ALA A 91 16.51 -3.45 -11.41
N SER A 92 17.16 -4.60 -11.27
CA SER A 92 16.62 -5.91 -11.64
C SER A 92 16.18 -6.74 -10.43
N MET A 93 16.34 -6.19 -9.21
CA MET A 93 15.98 -6.84 -7.96
C MET A 93 15.20 -5.87 -7.08
N LEU A 94 14.25 -6.43 -6.33
CA LEU A 94 13.52 -5.73 -5.28
C LEU A 94 14.47 -5.41 -4.12
N SER A 95 14.16 -4.37 -3.36
CA SER A 95 14.90 -4.07 -2.14
C SER A 95 14.48 -5.02 -1.02
N GLU A 96 15.44 -5.63 -0.33
CA GLU A 96 15.12 -6.45 0.86
C GLU A 96 14.65 -5.56 2.03
N ASN A 97 15.12 -4.32 2.12
CA ASN A 97 14.76 -3.39 3.18
C ASN A 97 13.76 -2.35 2.67
N LEU A 98 12.80 -1.96 3.52
CA LEU A 98 11.82 -0.93 3.19
C LEU A 98 12.53 0.38 2.88
N GLN A 99 12.23 0.93 1.71
CA GLN A 99 12.74 2.23 1.30
C GLN A 99 11.70 3.31 1.60
N LEU A 100 12.16 4.49 1.98
CA LEU A 100 11.33 5.67 2.23
C LEU A 100 11.86 6.83 1.38
N ASN A 101 11.00 7.41 0.56
CA ASN A 101 11.34 8.56 -0.28
C ASN A 101 10.40 9.71 0.02
N ALA A 102 10.97 10.88 0.36
CA ALA A 102 10.22 12.12 0.42
C ALA A 102 9.96 12.61 -1.00
N MET A 103 8.68 12.73 -1.37
CA MET A 103 8.29 13.27 -2.66
C MET A 103 8.36 14.80 -2.56
N HIS A 104 9.28 15.41 -3.31
CA HIS A 104 9.28 16.85 -3.44
C HIS A 104 8.01 17.27 -4.19
N PRO A 105 7.20 18.17 -3.65
CA PRO A 105 6.13 18.78 -4.41
C PRO A 105 6.77 19.48 -5.60
N ALA A 106 6.46 19.02 -6.81
CA ALA A 106 7.10 19.40 -8.07
C ALA A 106 7.61 20.85 -8.12
N SER A 107 8.88 21.00 -8.50
CA SER A 107 9.50 22.26 -8.91
C SER A 107 8.92 22.76 -10.23
#